data_AF-A0A7V7RPC7-F1
#
_entry.id   AF-A0A7V7RPC7-F1
#
_cell.length_a   1.000
_cell.length_b   1.000
_cell.length_c   1.000
_cell.angle_alpha   90.00
_cell.angle_beta   90.00
_cell.angle_gamma   90.00
#
_symmetry.space_group_name_H-M   'P 1'
#
loop_
_entity.id
_entity.type
_entity.pdbx_description
1 polymer ?
#
loop_
_entity_poly.entity_id
_entity_poly.type
_entity_poly.pdbx_seq_one_letter_code
_entity_poly.pdbx_strand_id
1 'polypeptide(L)'
;MNESYTVEDFLDDLRKRDVPLPLSLTKMLPIQIEKSIDTEKVIAFYAKNMVKDFDEDKQFYFFLRDKLIELSIVNKQMQFKNINQPIFEITFIPAQNGTASAVLKLSFNNREDIIFNSLEDSNPMWNDTYINSLNEIYKTLT
;
A
#
# COMPACT_ATOMS: atom_id res chain seq x y z
N MET A 1 3.77 20.25 -5.21
CA MET A 1 3.98 18.96 -5.88
C MET A 1 3.53 17.93 -4.86
N ASN A 2 2.47 17.16 -5.13
CA ASN A 2 2.08 16.08 -4.24
C ASN A 2 2.93 14.88 -4.66
N GLU A 3 3.99 14.63 -3.90
CA GLU A 3 4.86 13.46 -4.05
C GLU A 3 4.09 12.18 -3.68
N SER A 4 4.53 11.04 -4.19
CA SER A 4 3.97 9.74 -3.84
C SER A 4 4.35 9.36 -2.41
N TYR A 5 3.47 8.64 -1.73
CA TYR A 5 3.68 8.22 -0.34
C TYR A 5 4.62 7.02 -0.27
N THR A 6 5.75 7.18 0.41
CA THR A 6 6.83 6.20 0.48
C THR A 6 6.75 5.31 1.71
N VAL A 7 7.61 4.28 1.79
CA VAL A 7 7.73 3.46 3.00
C VAL A 7 8.35 4.27 4.14
N GLU A 8 9.26 5.20 3.85
CA GLU A 8 9.87 6.10 4.81
C GLU A 8 8.82 7.03 5.45
N ASP A 9 7.93 7.62 4.63
CA ASP A 9 6.83 8.44 5.11
C ASP A 9 5.94 7.64 6.08
N PHE A 10 5.62 6.40 5.72
CA PHE A 10 4.85 5.50 6.56
C PHE A 10 5.54 5.18 7.89
N LEU A 11 6.83 4.87 7.86
CA LEU A 11 7.59 4.61 9.09
C LEU A 11 7.66 5.84 9.99
N ASP A 12 7.77 7.04 9.41
CA ASP A 12 7.74 8.29 10.15
C ASP A 12 6.36 8.59 10.75
N ASP A 13 5.28 8.37 10.00
CA ASP A 13 3.91 8.54 10.50
C ASP A 13 3.57 7.54 11.61
N LEU A 14 4.09 6.31 11.55
CA LEU A 14 4.00 5.35 12.66
C LEU A 14 4.73 5.86 13.92
N ARG A 15 5.92 6.46 13.76
CA ARG A 15 6.71 7.02 14.88
C ARG A 15 6.02 8.24 15.50
N LYS A 16 5.41 9.09 14.67
CA LYS A 16 4.62 10.28 15.09
C LYS A 16 3.24 9.93 15.64
N ARG A 17 2.74 8.73 15.33
CA ARG A 17 1.39 8.22 15.64
C ARG A 17 0.28 8.92 14.87
N ASP A 18 0.56 9.26 13.63
CA ASP A 18 -0.40 9.88 12.70
C ASP A 18 -1.22 8.84 11.92
N VAL A 19 -0.95 7.55 12.15
CA VAL A 19 -1.73 6.43 11.61
C VAL A 19 -2.72 5.92 12.68
N PRO A 20 -4.01 5.69 12.34
CA PRO A 20 -5.04 5.18 13.26
C PRO A 20 -4.80 3.70 13.62
N LEU A 21 -3.78 3.47 14.45
CA LEU A 21 -3.35 2.17 14.96
C LEU A 21 -3.10 2.24 16.48
N PRO A 22 -3.37 1.16 17.24
CA PRO A 22 -3.04 1.06 18.64
C PRO A 22 -1.56 1.28 18.90
N LEU A 23 -1.26 1.84 20.08
CA LEU A 23 0.10 2.13 20.51
C LEU A 23 1.05 0.92 20.45
N SER A 24 0.54 -0.28 20.73
CA SER A 24 1.34 -1.50 20.63
C SER A 24 1.78 -1.78 19.19
N LEU A 25 0.88 -1.59 18.23
CA LEU A 25 1.17 -1.82 16.81
C LEU A 25 2.06 -0.73 16.23
N THR A 26 1.81 0.55 16.54
CA THR A 26 2.67 1.66 16.04
C THR A 26 4.11 1.54 16.52
N LYS A 27 4.36 0.96 17.70
CA LYS A 27 5.72 0.64 18.18
C LYS A 27 6.33 -0.60 17.54
N MET A 28 5.53 -1.64 17.31
CA MET A 28 6.04 -2.92 16.82
C MET A 28 6.24 -2.92 15.30
N LEU A 29 5.37 -2.27 14.53
CA LEU A 29 5.38 -2.32 13.07
C LEU A 29 6.70 -1.87 12.45
N PRO A 30 7.28 -0.71 12.82
CA PRO A 30 8.56 -0.30 12.23
C PRO A 30 9.65 -1.36 12.43
N ILE A 31 9.74 -1.92 13.64
CA ILE A 31 10.70 -2.95 13.99
C ILE A 31 10.49 -4.23 13.16
N GLN A 32 9.24 -4.63 12.94
CA GLN A 32 8.94 -5.84 12.15
C GLN A 32 9.18 -5.63 10.66
N ILE A 33 8.87 -4.44 10.13
CA ILE A 33 9.13 -4.06 8.74
C ILE A 33 10.64 -4.06 8.50
N GLU A 34 11.41 -3.32 9.30
CA GLU A 34 12.88 -3.23 9.17
C GLU A 34 13.58 -4.59 9.32
N LYS A 35 13.01 -5.54 10.07
CA LYS A 35 13.53 -6.91 10.20
C LYS A 35 13.20 -7.82 9.03
N SER A 36 12.08 -7.58 8.35
CA SER A 36 11.50 -8.52 7.37
C SER A 36 11.66 -8.02 5.93
N ILE A 37 11.82 -6.71 5.75
CA ILE A 37 11.83 -6.02 4.47
C ILE A 37 13.05 -5.11 4.44
N ASP A 38 13.85 -5.25 3.39
CA ASP A 38 14.92 -4.32 3.05
C ASP A 38 14.30 -3.08 2.43
N THR A 39 13.98 -2.07 3.26
CA THR A 39 13.20 -0.90 2.86
C THR A 39 13.90 -0.06 1.80
N GLU A 40 15.25 -0.06 1.78
CA GLU A 40 16.05 0.62 0.75
C GLU A 40 15.83 0.05 -0.66
N LYS A 41 15.31 -1.17 -0.77
CA LYS A 41 14.98 -1.83 -2.04
C LYS A 41 13.53 -1.69 -2.45
N VAL A 42 12.69 -1.04 -1.64
CA VAL A 42 11.29 -0.80 -1.96
C VAL A 42 11.24 0.30 -3.02
N ILE A 43 10.72 -0.05 -4.19
CA ILE A 43 10.62 0.85 -5.35
C ILE A 43 9.26 1.57 -5.42
N ALA A 44 8.24 1.03 -4.75
CA ALA A 44 6.96 1.69 -4.55
C ALA A 44 6.26 1.11 -3.31
N PHE A 45 5.38 1.91 -2.70
CA PHE A 45 4.64 1.55 -1.50
C PHE A 45 3.17 1.93 -1.63
N TYR A 46 2.28 1.11 -1.06
CA TYR A 46 0.85 1.40 -0.99
C TYR A 46 0.24 0.94 0.33
N ALA A 47 -0.49 1.83 0.99
CA ALA A 47 -1.02 1.60 2.34
C ALA A 47 -2.55 1.48 2.35
N LYS A 48 -3.08 0.39 1.79
CA LYS A 48 -4.53 0.15 1.69
C LYS A 48 -5.21 0.21 3.06
N ASN A 49 -6.25 1.04 3.17
CA ASN A 49 -7.03 1.33 4.38
C ASN A 49 -6.23 1.92 5.56
N MET A 50 -5.07 2.52 5.31
CA MET A 50 -4.24 3.09 6.38
C MET A 50 -4.99 4.15 7.17
N VAL A 51 -5.71 5.04 6.48
CA VAL A 51 -6.40 6.21 7.05
C VAL A 51 -7.87 5.95 7.41
N LYS A 52 -8.31 4.69 7.26
CA LYS A 52 -9.62 4.22 7.71
C LYS A 52 -9.61 3.94 9.21
N ASP A 53 -10.80 3.72 9.77
CA ASP A 53 -10.94 3.34 11.16
C ASP A 53 -10.11 2.09 11.50
N PHE A 54 -9.71 1.97 12.76
CA PHE A 54 -8.80 0.92 13.20
C PHE A 54 -9.41 -0.49 13.05
N ASP A 55 -10.73 -0.61 13.18
CA ASP A 55 -11.43 -1.89 13.11
C ASP A 55 -11.49 -2.46 11.67
N GLU A 56 -11.07 -1.67 10.67
CA GLU A 56 -10.91 -2.14 9.29
C GLU A 56 -9.55 -2.81 9.09
N ASP A 57 -9.55 -3.92 8.34
CA ASP A 57 -8.33 -4.59 7.92
C ASP A 57 -7.44 -3.63 7.12
N LYS A 58 -6.17 -3.57 7.53
CA LYS A 58 -5.15 -2.72 6.89
C LYS A 58 -4.18 -3.61 6.13
N GLN A 59 -3.83 -3.20 4.92
CA GLN A 59 -2.91 -3.94 4.07
C GLN A 59 -1.85 -3.00 3.52
N PHE A 60 -0.58 -3.34 3.72
CA PHE A 60 0.56 -2.55 3.25
C PHE A 60 1.31 -3.37 2.21
N TYR A 61 1.51 -2.78 1.05
CA TYR A 61 2.11 -3.43 -0.11
C TYR A 61 3.45 -2.79 -0.39
N PHE A 62 4.49 -3.61 -0.34
CA PHE A 62 5.88 -3.22 -0.60
C PHE A 62 6.28 -3.83 -1.93
N PHE A 63 6.48 -2.97 -2.93
CA PHE A 63 6.93 -3.39 -4.25
C PHE A 63 8.45 -3.37 -4.25
N LEU A 64 9.06 -4.51 -4.54
CA LEU A 64 10.50 -4.64 -4.79
C LEU A 64 10.69 -5.04 -6.26
N ARG A 65 11.93 -5.00 -6.76
CA ARG A 65 12.23 -5.31 -8.16
C ARG A 65 11.81 -6.72 -8.59
N ASP A 66 11.85 -7.68 -7.68
CA ASP A 66 11.68 -9.11 -7.96
C ASP A 66 10.47 -9.74 -7.27
N LYS A 67 9.81 -9.02 -6.36
CA LYS A 67 8.69 -9.54 -5.58
C LYS A 67 7.79 -8.44 -5.04
N LEU A 68 6.57 -8.83 -4.68
CA LEU A 68 5.63 -8.04 -3.91
C LEU A 68 5.50 -8.66 -2.52
N ILE A 69 5.59 -7.84 -1.48
CA ILE A 69 5.32 -8.26 -0.10
C ILE A 69 4.04 -7.55 0.36
N GLU A 70 3.10 -8.33 0.89
CA GLU A 70 1.92 -7.83 1.58
C GLU A 70 2.14 -8.00 3.10
N LEU A 71 1.86 -6.93 3.86
CA LEU A 71 1.68 -6.96 5.30
C LEU A 71 0.22 -6.66 5.62
N SER A 72 -0.50 -7.63 6.15
CA SER A 72 -1.89 -7.46 6.57
C SER A 72 -1.97 -7.34 8.09
N ILE A 73 -2.80 -6.43 8.59
CA ILE A 73 -3.21 -6.34 9.99
C ILE A 73 -4.69 -6.72 10.06
N VAL A 74 -4.96 -7.92 10.54
CA VAL A 74 -6.31 -8.49 10.66
C VAL A 74 -6.50 -8.95 12.10
N ASN A 75 -7.57 -8.54 12.77
CA ASN A 75 -7.82 -8.88 14.18
C ASN A 75 -6.62 -8.60 15.12
N LYS A 76 -5.92 -7.48 14.89
CA LYS A 76 -4.69 -7.07 15.61
C LYS A 76 -3.48 -8.01 15.42
N GLN A 77 -3.56 -8.97 14.51
CA GLN A 77 -2.46 -9.85 14.15
C GLN A 77 -1.82 -9.36 12.86
N MET A 78 -0.49 -9.41 12.83
CA MET A 78 0.30 -9.06 11.65
C MET A 78 0.62 -10.33 10.87
N GLN A 79 0.40 -10.28 9.56
CA GLN A 79 0.77 -11.36 8.64
C GLN A 79 1.59 -10.79 7.49
N PHE A 80 2.78 -11.34 7.27
CA PHE A 80 3.57 -11.07 6.08
C PHE A 80 3.35 -12.18 5.06
N LYS A 81 3.03 -11.81 3.83
CA LYS A 81 2.85 -12.71 2.68
C LYS A 81 3.75 -12.25 1.54
N ASN A 82 4.67 -13.12 1.13
CA ASN A 82 5.42 -12.92 -0.11
C ASN A 82 4.56 -13.37 -1.30
N ILE A 83 4.31 -12.48 -2.24
CA ILE A 83 3.58 -12.75 -3.47
C ILE A 83 4.62 -12.98 -4.56
N ASN A 84 5.07 -14.24 -4.65
CA ASN A 84 6.12 -14.67 -5.60
C ASN A 84 5.55 -15.14 -6.94
N GLN A 85 4.40 -14.60 -7.35
CA GLN A 85 3.79 -14.94 -8.63
C GLN A 85 4.03 -13.85 -9.66
N PRO A 86 4.38 -14.19 -10.90
CA PRO A 86 4.46 -13.21 -11.98
C PRO A 86 3.11 -12.54 -12.18
N ILE A 87 3.13 -11.22 -12.29
CA ILE A 87 2.00 -10.43 -12.76
C ILE A 87 1.87 -10.69 -14.26
N PHE A 88 0.70 -11.15 -14.72
CA PHE A 88 0.46 -11.39 -16.15
C PHE A 88 -0.20 -10.21 -16.84
N GLU A 89 -0.96 -9.42 -16.09
CA GLU A 89 -1.69 -8.26 -16.60
C GLU A 89 -1.74 -7.16 -15.54
N ILE A 90 -1.52 -5.94 -16.00
CA ILE A 90 -1.64 -4.72 -15.19
C ILE A 90 -2.69 -3.85 -15.88
N THR A 91 -3.78 -3.54 -15.19
CA THR A 91 -4.81 -2.63 -15.69
C THR A 91 -4.83 -1.38 -14.83
N PHE A 92 -4.65 -0.22 -15.45
CA PHE A 92 -4.73 1.07 -14.76
C PHE A 92 -5.84 1.93 -15.36
N ILE A 93 -6.75 2.40 -14.51
CA ILE A 93 -7.81 3.34 -14.84
C ILE A 93 -7.45 4.65 -14.12
N PRO A 94 -6.96 5.67 -14.85
CA PRO A 94 -6.61 6.94 -14.24
C PRO A 94 -7.87 7.66 -13.75
N ALA A 95 -7.73 8.51 -12.74
CA ALA A 95 -8.78 9.43 -12.34
C ALA A 95 -9.10 10.38 -13.52
N GLN A 96 -10.30 10.27 -14.09
CA GLN A 96 -10.81 11.19 -15.11
C GLN A 96 -11.67 12.29 -14.47
N ASN A 97 -11.86 13.40 -15.19
CA ASN A 97 -12.80 14.47 -14.80
C ASN A 97 -14.19 13.87 -14.50
N GLY A 98 -14.55 13.81 -13.23
CA GLY A 98 -15.83 13.25 -12.74
C GLY A 98 -15.72 11.93 -11.98
N THR A 99 -14.67 11.12 -12.22
CA THR A 99 -14.32 9.97 -11.36
C THR A 99 -13.24 10.41 -10.39
N ALA A 100 -13.61 10.61 -9.13
CA ALA A 100 -12.69 11.08 -8.10
C ALA A 100 -11.64 10.03 -7.69
N SER A 101 -11.59 8.84 -8.29
CA SER A 101 -10.63 7.80 -7.91
C SER A 101 -9.86 7.23 -9.11
N ALA A 102 -8.63 6.81 -8.85
CA ALA A 102 -7.86 5.96 -9.75
C ALA A 102 -7.94 4.51 -9.28
N VAL A 103 -7.89 3.57 -10.22
CA VAL A 103 -7.93 2.12 -9.94
C VAL A 103 -6.76 1.44 -10.62
N LEU A 104 -6.03 0.62 -9.86
CA LEU A 104 -4.98 -0.25 -10.36
C LEU A 104 -5.34 -1.70 -10.03
N LYS A 105 -5.29 -2.57 -11.03
CA LYS A 105 -5.50 -4.00 -10.88
C LYS A 105 -4.25 -4.74 -11.32
N LEU A 106 -3.74 -5.62 -10.45
CA LEU A 106 -2.68 -6.57 -10.74
C LEU A 106 -3.28 -7.97 -10.81
N SER A 107 -3.20 -8.60 -11.97
CA SER A 107 -3.72 -9.95 -12.19
C SER A 107 -2.54 -10.94 -12.24
N PHE A 108 -2.62 -12.02 -11.46
CA PHE A 108 -1.56 -13.03 -11.31
C PHE A 108 -1.91 -14.34 -12.03
N ASN A 109 -0.90 -15.13 -12.40
CA ASN A 109 -1.09 -16.35 -13.21
C ASN A 109 -2.03 -17.40 -12.56
N ASN A 110 -2.18 -17.39 -11.24
CA ASN A 110 -3.16 -18.20 -10.52
C ASN A 110 -4.60 -17.67 -10.58
N ARG A 111 -4.86 -16.61 -11.35
CA ARG A 111 -6.15 -15.89 -11.44
C ARG A 111 -6.57 -15.20 -10.14
N GLU A 112 -5.64 -14.98 -9.21
CA GLU A 112 -5.86 -14.03 -8.12
C GLU A 112 -5.61 -12.62 -8.65
N ASP A 113 -6.41 -11.68 -8.14
CA ASP A 113 -6.31 -10.27 -8.47
C ASP A 113 -6.07 -9.47 -7.19
N ILE A 114 -5.22 -8.45 -7.27
CA ILE A 114 -5.14 -7.40 -6.26
C ILE A 114 -5.66 -6.12 -6.89
N ILE A 115 -6.67 -5.53 -6.25
CA ILE A 115 -7.32 -4.30 -6.71
C ILE A 115 -7.05 -3.20 -5.69
N PHE A 116 -6.46 -2.12 -6.19
CA PHE A 116 -6.24 -0.89 -5.46
C PHE A 116 -7.15 0.19 -6.02
N ASN A 117 -7.81 0.93 -5.13
CA ASN A 117 -8.70 2.02 -5.48
C ASN A 117 -8.41 3.19 -4.57
N SER A 118 -7.98 4.31 -5.16
CA SER A 118 -7.43 5.43 -4.39
C SER A 118 -8.41 6.00 -3.37
N LEU A 119 -9.72 5.99 -3.65
CA LEU A 119 -10.72 6.57 -2.76
C LEU A 119 -11.32 5.54 -1.80
N GLU A 120 -11.57 4.32 -2.28
CA GLU A 120 -12.09 3.23 -1.43
C GLU A 120 -11.06 2.86 -0.36
N ASP A 121 -9.78 2.81 -0.72
CA ASP A 121 -8.69 2.43 0.18
C ASP A 121 -8.24 3.56 1.11
N SER A 122 -8.79 4.77 0.97
CA SER A 122 -8.39 5.96 1.73
C SER A 122 -9.59 6.79 2.21
N ASN A 123 -9.53 8.11 2.05
CA ASN A 123 -10.62 9.05 2.29
C ASN A 123 -10.44 10.29 1.38
N PRO A 124 -11.42 11.20 1.29
CA PRO A 124 -11.32 12.36 0.40
C PRO A 124 -10.09 13.24 0.61
N MET A 125 -9.54 13.30 1.84
CA MET A 125 -8.35 14.12 2.15
C MET A 125 -7.05 13.48 1.64
N TRP A 126 -6.99 12.15 1.59
CA TRP A 126 -5.81 11.38 1.17
C TRP A 126 -5.87 10.87 -0.26
N ASN A 127 -7.01 11.03 -0.93
CA ASN A 127 -7.26 10.44 -2.24
C ASN A 127 -6.23 10.90 -3.29
N ASP A 128 -5.83 12.17 -3.32
CA ASP A 128 -4.81 12.66 -4.26
C ASP A 128 -3.45 11.97 -4.05
N THR A 129 -3.06 11.76 -2.78
CA THR A 129 -1.85 11.01 -2.41
C THR A 129 -1.92 9.58 -2.93
N TYR A 130 -3.06 8.91 -2.77
CA TYR A 130 -3.25 7.55 -3.23
C TYR A 130 -3.29 7.47 -4.77
N ILE A 131 -3.89 8.45 -5.45
CA ILE A 131 -3.83 8.56 -6.92
C ILE A 131 -2.37 8.63 -7.38
N ASN A 132 -1.53 9.41 -6.71
CA ASN A 132 -0.12 9.53 -7.06
C ASN A 132 0.65 8.25 -6.80
N SER A 133 0.42 7.57 -5.67
CA SER A 133 1.01 6.25 -5.41
C SER A 133 0.61 5.23 -6.47
N LEU A 134 -0.66 5.16 -6.90
CA LEU A 134 -1.09 4.25 -7.97
C LEU A 134 -0.44 4.57 -9.32
N ASN A 135 -0.32 5.86 -9.66
CA ASN A 135 0.39 6.29 -10.86
C ASN A 135 1.87 5.88 -10.83
N GLU A 136 2.54 6.01 -9.68
CA GLU A 136 3.94 5.61 -9.53
C GLU A 136 4.11 4.09 -9.60
N ILE A 137 3.24 3.32 -8.94
CA ILE A 137 3.27 1.86 -9.00
C ILE A 137 3.10 1.40 -10.45
N TYR A 138 2.11 1.96 -11.17
CA TYR A 138 1.91 1.63 -12.58
C TYR A 138 3.16 1.91 -13.42
N LYS A 139 3.75 3.12 -13.31
CA LYS A 139 4.98 3.49 -14.03
C LYS A 139 6.18 2.61 -13.69
N THR A 140 6.25 2.13 -12.45
CA THR A 140 7.36 1.30 -11.98
C THR A 140 7.26 -0.14 -12.51
N LEU A 141 6.04 -0.63 -12.74
CA LEU A 141 5.79 -2.00 -13.19
C LEU A 141 5.70 -2.15 -14.72
N THR A 142 5.63 -1.06 -15.48
CA THR A 142 5.52 -1.05 -16.96
C THR A 142 6.71 -0.37 -17.62
#